data_AF-A0A352MI68-F1
#
_entry.id   AF-A0A352MI68-F1
#
_cell.length_a   1.000
_cell.length_b   1.000
_cell.length_c   1.000
_cell.angle_alpha   90.00
_cell.angle_beta   90.00
_cell.angle_gamma   90.00
#
_symmetry.space_group_name_H-M   'P 1'
#
loop_
_entity.id
_entity.type
_entity.pdbx_description
1 polymer ?
#
loop_
_entity_poly.entity_id
_entity_poly.type
_entity_poly.pdbx_seq_one_letter_code
_entity_poly.pdbx_strand_id
1 'polypeptide(L)'
;MILFLIFITQNLLSQPVVGLDNWFNREKNTKTGQPYHYLWTDTEWSGYSRWGEIFSTKGAKITTVGKPSTPVLKAIDVYIIVDPDTTTESKSPNYLMADDIKAIKKWVKKGGV
;
A
#
# COMPACT_ATOMS: atom_id res chain seq x y z
N MET A 1 -5.96 52.59 -14.24
CA MET A 1 -6.54 51.56 -13.36
C MET A 1 -5.78 50.27 -13.60
N ILE A 2 -4.76 50.00 -12.78
CA ILE A 2 -3.89 48.83 -12.93
C ILE A 2 -4.56 47.67 -12.21
N LEU A 3 -4.97 46.65 -12.96
CA LEU A 3 -5.60 45.44 -12.43
C LEU A 3 -4.49 44.51 -11.90
N PHE A 4 -4.36 44.40 -10.59
CA PHE A 4 -3.51 43.40 -9.95
C PHE A 4 -4.24 42.04 -9.97
N LEU A 5 -3.78 41.09 -10.79
CA LEU A 5 -4.19 39.69 -10.65
C LEU A 5 -3.40 39.06 -9.49
N ILE A 6 -4.11 38.75 -8.41
CA ILE A 6 -3.58 37.94 -7.32
C ILE A 6 -3.67 36.48 -7.75
N PHE A 7 -2.53 35.86 -8.08
CA PHE A 7 -2.42 34.42 -8.21
C PHE A 7 -2.45 33.81 -6.80
N ILE A 8 -3.58 33.24 -6.42
CA ILE A 8 -3.65 32.37 -5.24
C ILE A 8 -2.99 31.05 -5.64
N THR A 9 -1.74 30.85 -5.23
CA THR A 9 -1.11 29.54 -5.28
C THR A 9 -1.79 28.67 -4.22
N GLN A 10 -2.78 27.88 -4.64
CA GLN A 10 -3.24 26.79 -3.80
C GLN A 10 -2.07 25.80 -3.69
N ASN A 11 -1.51 25.65 -2.49
CA ASN A 11 -0.67 24.51 -2.17
C ASN A 11 -1.55 23.26 -2.24
N LEU A 12 -1.64 22.66 -3.43
CA LEU A 12 -2.15 21.31 -3.61
C LEU A 12 -1.15 20.37 -2.93
N LEU A 13 -1.30 20.15 -1.63
CA LEU A 13 -0.61 19.07 -0.96
C LEU A 13 -0.99 17.78 -1.70
N SER A 14 0.02 17.07 -2.22
CA SER A 14 -0.21 15.80 -2.88
C SER A 14 -0.95 14.87 -1.92
N GLN A 15 -2.01 14.22 -2.41
CA GLN A 15 -2.76 13.24 -1.63
C GLN A 15 -1.81 12.10 -1.23
N PRO A 16 -1.74 11.74 0.06
CA PRO A 16 -0.94 10.59 0.49
C PRO A 16 -1.42 9.33 -0.21
N VAL A 17 -0.49 8.45 -0.57
CA VAL A 17 -0.78 7.16 -1.21
C VAL A 17 -0.46 6.04 -0.24
N VAL A 18 -1.48 5.26 0.13
CA VAL A 18 -1.35 4.09 1.00
C VAL A 18 -1.26 2.83 0.15
N GLY A 19 -0.09 2.20 0.16
CA GLY A 19 0.16 0.91 -0.47
C GLY A 19 -0.12 -0.24 0.48
N LEU A 20 -1.00 -1.15 0.09
CA LEU A 20 -1.18 -2.44 0.77
C LEU A 20 -0.43 -3.53 0.03
N ASP A 21 0.37 -4.27 0.78
CA ASP A 21 1.12 -5.39 0.27
C ASP A 21 0.20 -6.48 -0.31
N ASN A 22 0.63 -7.06 -1.44
CA ASN A 22 0.11 -8.32 -1.98
C ASN A 22 1.28 -9.15 -2.55
N TRP A 23 2.43 -9.09 -1.88
CA TRP A 23 3.64 -9.81 -2.27
C TRP A 23 4.06 -10.81 -1.20
N PHE A 24 4.14 -10.36 0.04
CA PHE A 24 4.47 -11.17 1.21
C PHE A 24 3.24 -11.94 1.70
N ASN A 25 2.08 -11.28 1.78
CA ASN A 25 0.78 -11.97 1.87
C ASN A 25 0.15 -12.05 0.48
N ARG A 26 -0.18 -13.26 0.02
CA ARG A 26 -0.81 -13.47 -1.30
C ARG A 26 -1.73 -14.69 -1.30
N GLU A 27 -2.49 -14.82 -0.23
CA GLU A 27 -3.40 -15.93 -0.01
C GLU A 27 -4.43 -16.09 -1.13
N LYS A 28 -4.83 -17.36 -1.34
CA LYS A 28 -5.89 -17.71 -2.29
C LYS A 28 -6.90 -18.62 -1.63
N ASN A 29 -8.17 -18.32 -1.85
CA ASN A 29 -9.25 -19.10 -1.30
C ASN A 29 -9.19 -20.51 -1.91
N THR A 30 -9.16 -21.56 -1.08
CA THR A 30 -8.96 -22.94 -1.55
C THR A 30 -10.12 -23.45 -2.42
N LYS A 31 -11.32 -22.86 -2.30
CA LYS A 31 -12.51 -23.24 -3.05
C LYS A 31 -12.62 -22.50 -4.39
N THR A 32 -12.32 -21.20 -4.42
CA THR A 32 -12.51 -20.36 -5.61
C THR A 32 -11.23 -20.09 -6.38
N GLY A 33 -10.06 -20.29 -5.76
CA GLY A 33 -8.75 -19.95 -6.31
C GLY A 33 -8.48 -18.44 -6.41
N GLN A 34 -9.42 -17.60 -5.98
CA GLN A 34 -9.30 -16.14 -6.05
C GLN A 34 -8.47 -15.60 -4.88
N PRO A 35 -7.73 -14.49 -5.08
CA PRO A 35 -7.12 -13.76 -3.98
C PRO A 35 -8.17 -13.36 -2.93
N TYR A 36 -7.81 -13.52 -1.66
CA TYR A 36 -8.63 -13.12 -0.51
C TYR A 36 -7.70 -12.85 0.67
N HIS A 37 -8.25 -12.37 1.79
CA HIS A 37 -7.51 -12.05 3.02
C HIS A 37 -6.63 -10.80 2.87
N TYR A 38 -6.93 -9.80 3.70
CA TYR A 38 -6.22 -8.53 3.76
C TYR A 38 -6.08 -7.80 2.42
N LEU A 39 -7.13 -7.83 1.58
CA LEU A 39 -7.19 -7.06 0.34
C LEU A 39 -8.07 -5.82 0.49
N TRP A 40 -7.76 -4.75 -0.26
CA TRP A 40 -8.64 -3.59 -0.36
C TRP A 40 -10.03 -3.92 -0.93
N THR A 41 -10.10 -4.90 -1.84
CA THR A 41 -11.34 -5.31 -2.49
C THR A 41 -12.12 -6.35 -1.71
N ASP A 42 -11.57 -6.89 -0.62
CA ASP A 42 -12.23 -7.89 0.21
C ASP A 42 -13.15 -7.19 1.23
N THR A 43 -14.46 -7.36 1.05
CA THR A 43 -15.52 -6.76 1.88
C THR A 43 -15.99 -7.65 3.03
N GLU A 44 -15.45 -8.87 3.13
CA GLU A 44 -15.73 -9.76 4.24
C GLU A 44 -14.85 -9.42 5.46
N TRP A 45 -15.08 -10.09 6.59
CA TRP A 45 -14.27 -9.92 7.81
C TRP A 45 -12.80 -10.35 7.66
N SER A 46 -12.45 -10.99 6.54
CA SER A 46 -11.09 -11.30 6.12
C SER A 46 -10.35 -10.10 5.50
N GLY A 47 -11.08 -9.08 5.03
CA GLY A 47 -10.55 -8.04 4.16
C GLY A 47 -10.23 -6.70 4.82
N TYR A 48 -9.57 -5.83 4.05
CA TYR A 48 -9.17 -4.48 4.46
C TYR A 48 -9.97 -3.38 3.76
N SER A 49 -11.05 -3.70 3.07
CA SER A 49 -11.93 -2.71 2.41
C SER A 49 -12.37 -1.56 3.34
N ARG A 50 -12.70 -1.86 4.60
CA ARG A 50 -13.07 -0.83 5.59
C ARG A 50 -11.91 0.11 5.94
N TRP A 51 -10.68 -0.38 6.00
CA TRP A 51 -9.50 0.46 6.13
C TRP A 51 -9.29 1.31 4.88
N GLY A 52 -9.50 0.72 3.70
CA GLY A 52 -9.43 1.42 2.42
C GLY A 52 -10.42 2.59 2.35
N GLU A 53 -11.66 2.37 2.81
CA GLU A 53 -12.68 3.40 2.96
C GLU A 53 -12.19 4.50 3.92
N ILE A 54 -11.71 4.15 5.11
CA ILE A 54 -11.21 5.13 6.11
C ILE A 54 -10.10 6.01 5.53
N PHE A 55 -9.11 5.43 4.84
CA PHE A 55 -8.03 6.18 4.20
C PHE A 55 -8.56 7.11 3.10
N SER A 56 -9.44 6.57 2.24
CA SER A 56 -10.02 7.32 1.12
C SER A 56 -10.88 8.49 1.60
N THR A 57 -11.72 8.28 2.63
CA THR A 57 -12.52 9.33 3.27
C THR A 57 -11.67 10.42 3.91
N LYS A 58 -10.45 10.07 4.36
CA LYS A 58 -9.47 11.04 4.88
C LYS A 58 -8.64 11.71 3.79
N GLY A 59 -8.94 11.46 2.51
CA GLY A 59 -8.31 12.12 1.37
C GLY A 59 -7.05 11.46 0.84
N ALA A 60 -6.70 10.26 1.33
CA ALA A 60 -5.61 9.48 0.77
C ALA A 60 -6.07 8.71 -0.49
N LYS A 61 -5.14 8.41 -1.38
CA LYS A 61 -5.32 7.38 -2.40
C LYS A 61 -4.90 6.03 -1.81
N ILE A 62 -5.56 4.97 -2.22
CA ILE A 62 -5.16 3.60 -1.86
C ILE A 62 -4.68 2.85 -3.10
N THR A 63 -3.71 1.97 -2.94
CA THR A 63 -3.20 1.12 -4.02
C THR A 63 -2.73 -0.22 -3.46
N THR A 64 -2.71 -1.25 -4.31
CA THR A 64 -2.08 -2.54 -4.00
C THR A 64 -0.67 -2.54 -4.59
N VAL A 65 0.31 -3.00 -3.81
CA VAL A 65 1.71 -3.03 -4.23
C VAL A 65 2.27 -4.46 -4.20
N GLY A 66 3.18 -4.73 -5.15
CA GLY A 66 3.97 -5.95 -5.18
C GLY A 66 5.29 -5.77 -4.40
N LYS A 67 6.31 -6.57 -4.78
CA LYS A 67 7.64 -6.56 -4.14
C LYS A 67 8.17 -5.14 -3.90
N PRO A 68 8.74 -4.82 -2.72
CA PRO A 68 9.17 -3.47 -2.32
C PRO A 68 10.45 -3.01 -3.04
N SER A 69 10.36 -2.83 -4.34
CA SER A 69 11.40 -2.25 -5.18
C SER A 69 11.44 -0.72 -5.07
N THR A 70 12.54 -0.09 -5.51
CA THR A 70 12.67 1.37 -5.48
C THR A 70 11.53 2.09 -6.24
N PRO A 71 11.11 1.66 -7.44
CA PRO A 71 9.97 2.28 -8.13
C PRO A 71 8.66 2.16 -7.35
N VAL A 72 8.40 1.00 -6.74
CA VAL A 72 7.17 0.75 -5.95
C VAL A 72 7.14 1.64 -4.71
N LEU A 73 8.21 1.64 -3.92
CA LEU A 73 8.29 2.42 -2.68
C LEU A 73 8.24 3.93 -2.94
N LYS A 74 8.79 4.41 -4.06
CA LYS A 74 8.69 5.84 -4.44
C LYS A 74 7.28 6.30 -4.81
N ALA A 75 6.38 5.37 -5.12
CA ALA A 75 5.01 5.68 -5.55
C ALA A 75 4.02 5.70 -4.38
N ILE A 76 4.47 5.41 -3.16
CA ILE A 76 3.63 5.35 -1.95
C ILE A 76 4.27 6.14 -0.82
N ASP A 77 3.43 6.61 0.11
CA ASP A 77 3.81 7.33 1.32
C ASP A 77 3.70 6.45 2.57
N VAL A 78 2.75 5.51 2.56
CA VAL A 78 2.52 4.52 3.63
C VAL A 78 2.57 3.12 3.02
N TYR A 79 3.28 2.18 3.64
CA TYR A 79 3.34 0.78 3.20
C TYR A 79 2.85 -0.16 4.30
N ILE A 80 1.69 -0.80 4.06
CA ILE A 80 1.10 -1.78 4.97
C ILE A 80 1.56 -3.17 4.52
N ILE A 81 2.40 -3.80 5.33
CA ILE A 81 2.74 -5.22 5.23
C ILE A 81 1.98 -5.93 6.35
N VAL A 82 1.16 -6.90 5.99
CA VAL A 82 0.30 -7.63 6.93
C VAL A 82 0.45 -9.12 6.69
N ASP A 83 0.57 -9.87 7.78
CA ASP A 83 0.51 -11.33 7.83
C ASP A 83 1.23 -12.06 6.67
N PRO A 84 2.57 -11.90 6.50
CA PRO A 84 3.30 -12.60 5.44
C PRO A 84 3.03 -14.10 5.45
N ASP A 85 2.77 -14.65 4.26
CA ASP A 85 2.45 -16.06 4.07
C ASP A 85 3.51 -16.96 4.71
N THR A 86 3.03 -18.03 5.31
CA THR A 86 3.81 -19.19 5.72
C THR A 86 3.60 -20.34 4.72
N THR A 87 4.28 -21.47 4.96
CA THR A 87 4.08 -22.67 4.16
C THR A 87 2.69 -23.31 4.31
N THR A 88 1.91 -22.93 5.34
CA THR A 88 0.55 -23.43 5.50
C THR A 88 -0.45 -22.71 4.60
N GLU A 89 -0.24 -21.41 4.33
CA GLU A 89 -1.08 -20.66 3.39
C GLU A 89 -0.59 -20.77 1.94
N SER A 90 0.73 -20.83 1.72
CA SER A 90 1.35 -20.74 0.40
C SER A 90 2.41 -21.81 0.23
N LYS A 91 2.38 -22.57 -0.88
CA LYS A 91 3.42 -23.59 -1.15
C LYS A 91 4.82 -22.98 -1.36
N SER A 92 4.87 -21.71 -1.73
CA SER A 92 6.10 -20.96 -1.99
C SER A 92 5.94 -19.53 -1.44
N PRO A 93 5.98 -19.34 -0.11
CA PRO A 93 5.83 -18.01 0.47
C PRO A 93 6.99 -17.12 0.03
N ASN A 94 6.69 -15.84 -0.24
CA ASN A 94 7.75 -14.86 -0.46
C ASN A 94 8.12 -14.31 0.92
N TYR A 95 9.23 -14.75 1.50
CA TYR A 95 9.68 -14.17 2.76
C TYR A 95 10.38 -12.82 2.55
N LEU A 96 10.37 -11.97 3.59
CA LEU A 96 11.18 -10.76 3.61
C LEU A 96 12.67 -11.14 3.60
N MET A 97 13.37 -10.77 2.53
CA MET A 97 14.80 -11.01 2.39
C MET A 97 15.61 -9.76 2.77
N ALA A 98 16.92 -9.93 2.94
CA ALA A 98 17.83 -8.85 3.32
C ALA A 98 17.73 -7.61 2.39
N ASP A 99 17.52 -7.82 1.09
CA ASP A 99 17.37 -6.74 0.12
C ASP A 99 16.06 -5.98 0.27
N ASP A 100 14.96 -6.67 0.58
CA ASP A 100 13.65 -6.04 0.83
C ASP A 100 13.75 -5.16 2.08
N ILE A 101 14.34 -5.69 3.15
CA ILE A 101 14.59 -4.96 4.41
C ILE A 101 15.46 -3.72 4.15
N LYS A 102 16.52 -3.86 3.34
CA LYS A 102 17.41 -2.75 2.99
C LYS A 102 16.67 -1.67 2.20
N ALA A 103 15.81 -2.05 1.25
CA ALA A 103 15.01 -1.13 0.46
C ALA A 103 14.01 -0.37 1.34
N ILE A 104 13.22 -1.09 2.16
CA ILE A 104 12.25 -0.51 3.09
C ILE A 104 12.93 0.42 4.09
N LYS A 105 14.02 -0.01 4.75
CA LYS A 105 14.78 0.85 5.69
C LYS A 105 15.29 2.13 5.04
N LYS A 106 15.76 2.06 3.79
CA LYS A 106 16.22 3.25 3.06
C LYS A 106 15.07 4.19 2.72
N TRP A 107 13.90 3.66 2.41
CA TRP A 107 12.70 4.43 2.12
C TRP A 107 12.12 5.09 3.38
N VAL A 108 12.01 4.35 4.50
CA VAL A 108 11.57 4.91 5.80
C VAL A 108 12.48 6.05 6.27
N LYS A 109 13.81 5.90 6.12
CA LYS A 109 14.78 6.98 6.42
C LYS A 109 14.56 8.27 5.61
N LYS A 110 13.76 8.22 4.55
CA LYS A 110 13.41 9.36 3.69
C LYS A 110 11.98 9.87 3.93
N GLY A 111 11.30 9.40 4.97
CA GLY A 111 9.97 9.86 5.35
C GLY A 111 8.83 8.92 4.97
N GLY A 112 9.11 7.77 4.34
CA GLY A 112 8.10 6.72 4.19
C GLY A 112 7.65 6.16 5.54
N VAL A 113 6.38 5.78 5.63
CA VAL A 113 5.75 5.20 6.84
C VAL A 113 5.51 3.71 6.66
#